data_AF-A0A7C4NLT8-F1
#
_entry.id   AF-A0A7C4NLT8-F1
#
_cell.length_a   1.000
_cell.length_b   1.000
_cell.length_c   1.000
_cell.angle_alpha   90.00
_cell.angle_beta   90.00
_cell.angle_gamma   90.00
#
_symmetry.space_group_name_H-M   'P 1'
#
loop_
_entity.id
_entity.type
_entity.pdbx_description
1 polymer ?
#
loop_
_entity_poly.entity_id
_entity_poly.type
_entity_poly.pdbx_seq_one_letter_code
_entity_poly.pdbx_strand_id
1 'polypeptide(L)'
;MLVFYHKGVNILIKSLGNAIRKFKVYLWWLYSSKLEDPFIHNLAKEVARIIGIKPFKNIRVSSRFYIANAAVIGFRCRTLVLTNLLLNILGAEELKAVLLHEYAHCKFKHQIKLLVVSFALMLVIALTAIFITQTIESELTALSIGIPFLILGYLLVVLITRLITKRFEIEADCLVASKLENPNLYIELLKKIKNINGEIRGWRTLLSPHPSTDIRIAYVIKCAEDFSRYRE
;
A
#
# COMPACT_ATOMS: atom_id res chain seq x y z
N MET A 1 -14.96 -30.88 -33.90
CA MET A 1 -15.09 -30.84 -32.42
C MET A 1 -13.74 -30.62 -31.71
N LEU A 2 -12.68 -31.37 -32.05
CA LEU A 2 -11.31 -31.21 -31.50
C LEU A 2 -10.68 -29.81 -31.71
N VAL A 3 -10.90 -29.15 -32.85
CA VAL A 3 -10.33 -27.82 -33.16
C VAL A 3 -10.93 -26.70 -32.29
N PHE A 4 -12.22 -26.79 -31.94
CA PHE A 4 -12.87 -25.83 -31.04
C PHE A 4 -12.42 -26.01 -29.59
N TYR A 5 -12.20 -27.26 -29.16
CA TYR A 5 -11.65 -27.59 -27.85
C TYR A 5 -10.24 -27.02 -27.67
N HIS A 6 -9.37 -27.18 -28.67
CA HIS A 6 -8.00 -26.65 -28.65
C HIS A 6 -7.96 -25.11 -28.61
N LYS A 7 -8.87 -24.43 -29.32
CA LYS A 7 -9.01 -22.95 -29.26
C LYS A 7 -9.51 -22.49 -27.88
N GLY A 8 -10.51 -23.15 -27.30
CA GLY A 8 -11.03 -22.83 -25.96
C GLY A 8 -9.99 -22.98 -24.85
N VAL A 9 -9.23 -24.08 -24.87
CA VAL A 9 -8.13 -24.33 -23.92
C VAL A 9 -7.01 -23.30 -24.08
N ASN A 10 -6.65 -22.93 -25.31
CA ASN A 10 -5.64 -21.89 -25.56
C ASN A 10 -6.08 -20.49 -25.10
N ILE A 11 -7.38 -20.16 -25.20
CA ILE A 11 -7.93 -18.90 -24.68
C ILE A 11 -7.89 -18.89 -23.15
N LEU A 12 -8.27 -20.00 -22.51
CA LEU A 12 -8.20 -20.18 -21.05
C LEU A 12 -6.76 -20.08 -20.54
N ILE A 13 -5.80 -20.77 -21.17
CA ILE A 13 -4.37 -20.70 -20.80
C ILE A 13 -3.83 -19.28 -20.96
N LYS A 14 -4.17 -18.58 -22.06
CA LYS A 14 -3.78 -17.16 -22.25
C LYS A 14 -4.42 -16.24 -21.21
N SER A 15 -5.68 -16.47 -20.86
CA SER A 15 -6.39 -15.71 -19.82
C SER A 15 -5.75 -15.94 -18.44
N LEU A 16 -5.46 -17.19 -18.10
CA LEU A 16 -4.79 -17.58 -16.86
C LEU A 16 -3.38 -16.99 -16.79
N GLY A 17 -2.61 -17.08 -17.87
CA GLY A 17 -1.28 -16.48 -17.98
C GLY A 17 -1.31 -14.96 -17.81
N ASN A 18 -2.32 -14.29 -18.37
CA ASN A 18 -2.54 -12.85 -18.17
C ASN A 18 -2.94 -12.51 -16.72
N ALA A 19 -3.76 -13.33 -16.07
CA ALA A 19 -4.13 -13.16 -14.67
C ALA A 19 -2.92 -13.33 -13.75
N ILE A 20 -2.09 -14.36 -13.97
CA ILE A 20 -0.84 -14.59 -13.23
C ILE A 20 0.14 -13.43 -13.43
N ARG A 21 0.30 -12.94 -14.67
CA ARG A 21 1.16 -11.78 -14.95
C ARG A 21 0.68 -10.53 -14.23
N LYS A 22 -0.63 -10.25 -14.22
CA LYS A 22 -1.23 -9.14 -13.46
C LYS A 22 -1.01 -9.30 -11.96
N PHE A 23 -1.14 -10.52 -11.42
CA PHE A 23 -0.90 -10.80 -10.01
C PHE A 23 0.56 -10.54 -9.60
N LYS A 24 1.52 -10.96 -10.42
CA LYS A 24 2.96 -10.72 -10.18
C LYS A 24 3.32 -9.25 -10.02
N VAL A 25 2.61 -8.34 -10.69
CA VAL A 25 2.82 -6.89 -10.55
C VAL A 25 2.61 -6.44 -9.10
N TYR A 26 1.66 -7.01 -8.36
CA TYR A 26 1.44 -6.67 -6.95
C TYR A 26 2.55 -7.17 -6.01
N LEU A 27 3.35 -8.13 -6.48
CA LEU A 27 4.49 -8.70 -5.76
C LEU A 27 5.83 -8.17 -6.29
N TRP A 28 5.82 -7.01 -6.94
CA TRP A 28 6.99 -6.38 -7.55
C TRP A 28 8.19 -6.26 -6.60
N TRP A 29 7.92 -6.05 -5.31
CA TRP A 29 8.92 -5.89 -4.27
C TRP A 29 9.71 -7.18 -3.97
N LEU A 30 9.12 -8.36 -4.21
CA LEU A 30 9.82 -9.66 -4.10
C LEU A 30 10.94 -9.81 -5.13
N TYR A 31 10.82 -9.12 -6.27
CA TYR A 31 11.76 -9.16 -7.38
C TYR A 31 12.80 -8.04 -7.33
N SER A 32 13.08 -7.53 -6.12
CA SER A 32 14.03 -6.44 -5.91
C SER A 32 15.44 -6.95 -5.61
N SER A 33 16.46 -6.20 -6.04
CA SER A 33 17.87 -6.40 -5.67
C SER A 33 18.34 -5.26 -4.77
N LYS A 34 19.50 -5.43 -4.12
CA LYS A 34 20.13 -4.35 -3.36
C LYS A 34 20.43 -3.18 -4.30
N LEU A 35 20.14 -1.96 -3.85
CA LEU A 35 20.53 -0.73 -4.54
C LEU A 35 21.82 -0.23 -3.88
N GLU A 36 22.84 0.12 -4.66
CA GLU A 36 24.13 0.61 -4.15
C GLU A 36 24.41 2.05 -4.63
N ASP A 37 23.40 2.91 -4.49
CA ASP A 37 23.49 4.32 -4.87
C ASP A 37 23.76 5.19 -3.62
N PRO A 38 24.95 5.82 -3.48
CA PRO A 38 25.29 6.65 -2.32
C PRO A 38 24.38 7.87 -2.14
N PHE A 39 23.94 8.48 -3.24
CA PHE A 39 23.07 9.66 -3.19
C PHE A 39 21.73 9.30 -2.55
N ILE A 40 21.09 8.22 -3.01
CA ILE A 40 19.80 7.75 -2.46
C ILE A 40 19.94 7.36 -0.98
N HIS A 41 21.05 6.69 -0.61
CA HIS A 41 21.31 6.34 0.79
C HIS A 41 21.48 7.58 1.67
N ASN A 42 22.19 8.59 1.20
CA ASN A 42 22.42 9.82 1.95
C ASN A 42 21.13 10.64 2.08
N LEU A 43 20.35 10.76 1.01
CA LEU A 43 19.04 11.42 1.03
C LEU A 43 18.08 10.71 2.00
N ALA A 44 18.02 9.37 1.98
CA ALA A 44 17.21 8.60 2.92
C ALA A 44 17.67 8.81 4.38
N LYS A 45 18.97 8.95 4.65
CA LYS A 45 19.49 9.26 6.00
C LYS A 45 19.18 10.70 6.43
N GLU A 46 19.20 11.66 5.51
CA GLU A 46 18.81 13.04 5.76
C GLU A 46 17.33 13.11 6.15
N VAL A 47 16.45 12.51 5.34
CA VAL A 47 15.01 12.50 5.61
C VAL A 47 14.70 11.81 6.96
N ALA A 48 15.38 10.71 7.27
CA ALA A 48 15.24 10.05 8.57
C ALA A 48 15.60 10.97 9.74
N ARG A 49 16.66 11.78 9.60
CA ARG A 49 17.05 12.80 10.58
C ARG A 49 16.01 13.91 10.73
N ILE A 50 15.47 14.43 9.63
CA ILE A 50 14.38 15.44 9.63
C ILE A 50 13.15 14.92 10.39
N ILE A 51 12.81 13.65 10.20
CA ILE A 51 11.64 13.02 10.81
C ILE A 51 11.88 12.62 12.28
N GLY A 52 13.13 12.39 12.67
CA GLY A 52 13.53 11.94 14.00
C GLY A 52 13.41 10.43 14.20
N ILE A 53 13.69 9.64 13.16
CA ILE A 53 13.64 8.16 13.21
C ILE A 53 14.92 7.53 12.66
N LYS A 54 15.10 6.23 12.91
CA LYS A 54 16.25 5.48 12.36
C LYS A 54 16.12 5.33 10.84
N PRO A 55 17.21 5.49 10.08
CA PRO A 55 17.18 5.29 8.63
C PRO A 55 16.93 3.83 8.25
N PHE A 56 16.50 3.61 7.01
CA PHE A 56 16.38 2.26 6.46
C PHE A 56 17.73 1.52 6.53
N LYS A 57 17.68 0.24 6.94
CA LYS A 57 18.86 -0.64 6.97
C LYS A 57 19.24 -1.09 5.57
N ASN A 58 18.23 -1.35 4.74
CA ASN A 58 18.42 -1.81 3.37
C ASN A 58 17.60 -0.93 2.42
N ILE A 59 18.19 -0.60 1.27
CA ILE A 59 17.47 0.00 0.16
C ILE A 59 17.59 -0.95 -1.04
N ARG A 60 16.47 -1.23 -1.69
CA ARG A 60 16.35 -2.17 -2.80
C ARG A 60 15.66 -1.52 -3.99
N VAL A 61 15.94 -2.03 -5.18
CA VAL A 61 15.31 -1.58 -6.43
C VAL A 61 14.70 -2.76 -7.18
N SER A 62 13.51 -2.56 -7.75
CA SER A 62 12.83 -3.53 -8.62
C SER A 62 12.68 -2.96 -10.03
N SER A 63 13.25 -3.65 -11.01
CA SER A 63 13.30 -3.20 -12.41
C SER A 63 12.36 -3.98 -13.34
N ARG A 64 11.63 -4.97 -12.82
CA ARG A 64 10.85 -5.92 -13.64
C ARG A 64 9.47 -5.42 -14.07
N PHE A 65 9.02 -4.28 -13.54
CA PHE A 65 7.64 -3.82 -13.71
C PHE A 65 7.60 -2.34 -14.08
N TYR A 66 6.73 -1.99 -15.03
CA TYR A 66 6.48 -0.61 -15.46
C TYR A 66 5.44 0.04 -14.55
N ILE A 67 5.81 0.23 -13.28
CA ILE A 67 5.02 0.96 -12.27
C ILE A 67 5.96 1.92 -11.53
N ALA A 68 5.52 3.13 -11.27
CA ALA A 68 6.24 4.09 -10.44
C ALA A 68 5.79 3.91 -8.99
N ASN A 69 6.61 3.27 -8.14
CA ASN A 69 6.21 2.96 -6.78
C ASN A 69 7.39 2.91 -5.80
N ALA A 70 7.08 3.19 -4.54
CA ALA A 70 7.92 3.00 -3.38
C ALA A 70 7.13 2.20 -2.33
N ALA A 71 7.83 1.39 -1.53
CA ALA A 71 7.21 0.70 -0.42
C ALA A 71 8.24 0.41 0.66
N VAL A 72 7.85 0.60 1.91
CA VAL A 72 8.58 0.06 3.05
C VAL A 72 8.10 -1.35 3.37
N ILE A 73 9.04 -2.28 3.53
CA ILE A 73 8.77 -3.66 3.92
C ILE A 73 9.57 -4.08 5.16
N GLY A 74 9.05 -5.13 5.81
CA GLY A 74 9.70 -5.80 6.92
C GLY A 74 9.38 -5.18 8.28
N PHE A 75 9.64 -5.99 9.31
CA PHE A 75 9.37 -5.60 10.69
C PHE A 75 10.16 -4.36 11.08
N ARG A 76 9.47 -3.37 11.68
CA ARG A 76 10.04 -2.06 12.07
C ARG A 76 10.59 -1.22 10.93
N CYS A 77 9.99 -1.27 9.74
CA CYS A 77 10.34 -0.36 8.64
C CYS A 77 11.83 -0.39 8.25
N ARG A 78 12.41 -1.58 8.09
CA ARG A 78 13.86 -1.71 7.90
C ARG A 78 14.31 -1.65 6.44
N THR A 79 13.42 -1.92 5.49
CA THR A 79 13.79 -2.05 4.08
C THR A 79 12.90 -1.17 3.23
N LEU A 80 13.50 -0.23 2.51
CA LEU A 80 12.85 0.52 1.45
C LEU A 80 13.03 -0.22 0.13
N VAL A 81 11.95 -0.33 -0.65
CA VAL A 81 11.98 -0.85 -2.01
C VAL A 81 11.45 0.23 -2.95
N LEU A 82 12.20 0.52 -4.00
CA LEU A 82 11.87 1.51 -5.03
C LEU A 82 11.72 0.78 -6.37
N THR A 83 10.90 1.29 -7.28
CA THR A 83 10.94 0.81 -8.67
C THR A 83 11.93 1.60 -9.49
N ASN A 84 12.54 0.94 -10.47
CA ASN A 84 13.46 1.59 -11.41
C ASN A 84 12.77 2.71 -12.18
N LEU A 85 11.50 2.52 -12.55
CA LEU A 85 10.71 3.56 -13.21
C LEU A 85 10.55 4.79 -12.31
N LEU A 86 10.28 4.61 -11.01
CA LEU A 86 10.18 5.73 -10.08
C LEU A 86 11.50 6.51 -10.01
N LEU A 87 12.63 5.83 -9.87
CA LEU A 87 13.94 6.49 -9.81
C LEU A 87 14.27 7.29 -11.08
N ASN A 88 13.84 6.81 -12.24
CA ASN A 88 14.14 7.46 -13.52
C ASN A 88 13.29 8.72 -13.80
N ILE A 89 12.13 8.86 -13.16
CA ILE A 89 11.20 9.97 -13.43
C ILE A 89 11.27 11.09 -12.38
N LEU A 90 11.91 10.83 -11.23
CA LEU A 90 11.92 11.75 -10.10
C LEU A 90 13.23 12.54 -10.02
N GLY A 91 13.10 13.84 -9.83
CA GLY A 91 14.21 14.69 -9.37
C GLY A 91 14.53 14.48 -7.88
N ALA A 92 15.61 15.10 -7.40
CA ALA A 92 16.07 14.99 -6.01
C ALA A 92 14.98 15.40 -4.98
N GLU A 93 14.32 16.53 -5.19
CA GLU A 93 13.28 17.04 -4.29
C GLU A 93 12.00 16.19 -4.33
N GLU A 94 11.62 15.67 -5.51
CA GLU A 94 10.49 14.76 -5.63
C GLU A 94 10.79 13.42 -4.92
N LEU A 95 12.01 12.90 -5.07
CA LEU A 95 12.44 11.69 -4.34
C LEU A 95 12.47 11.93 -2.83
N LYS A 96 12.91 13.11 -2.38
CA LYS A 96 12.85 13.52 -0.97
C LYS A 96 11.41 13.52 -0.46
N ALA A 97 10.45 14.01 -1.23
CA ALA A 97 9.03 13.99 -0.89
C ALA A 97 8.46 12.55 -0.80
N VAL A 98 8.83 11.65 -1.72
CA VAL A 98 8.48 10.23 -1.62
C VAL A 98 9.07 9.61 -0.35
N LEU A 99 10.34 9.86 -0.06
CA LEU A 99 10.99 9.34 1.15
C LEU A 99 10.33 9.88 2.42
N LEU A 100 9.95 11.16 2.46
CA LEU A 100 9.18 11.74 3.57
C LEU A 100 7.88 10.96 3.80
N HIS A 101 7.14 10.65 2.73
CA HIS A 101 5.91 9.86 2.78
C HIS A 101 6.17 8.44 3.32
N GLU A 102 7.13 7.71 2.76
CA GLU A 102 7.48 6.35 3.20
C GLU A 102 7.91 6.30 4.66
N TYR A 103 8.71 7.27 5.11
CA TYR A 103 9.13 7.39 6.50
C TYR A 103 7.99 7.85 7.42
N ALA A 104 6.97 8.55 6.92
CA ALA A 104 5.78 8.88 7.70
C ALA A 104 5.05 7.61 8.15
N HIS A 105 4.92 6.61 7.28
CA HIS A 105 4.36 5.30 7.66
C HIS A 105 5.12 4.65 8.81
N CYS A 106 6.43 4.86 8.85
CA CYS A 106 7.30 4.33 9.88
C CYS A 106 7.20 5.11 11.18
N LYS A 107 7.15 6.44 11.12
CA LYS A 107 6.95 7.31 12.28
C LYS A 107 5.65 6.98 13.00
N PHE A 108 4.56 6.86 12.25
CA PHE A 108 3.23 6.60 12.79
C PHE A 108 2.92 5.12 13.02
N LYS A 109 3.91 4.24 12.79
CA LYS A 109 3.82 2.78 13.02
C LYS A 109 2.64 2.13 12.29
N HIS A 110 2.30 2.60 11.09
CA HIS A 110 1.13 2.14 10.32
C HIS A 110 1.10 0.62 10.12
N GLN A 111 2.25 0.00 9.81
CA GLN A 111 2.35 -1.45 9.64
C GLN A 111 2.01 -2.23 10.93
N ILE A 112 2.47 -1.76 12.09
CA ILE A 112 2.20 -2.42 13.38
C ILE A 112 0.74 -2.20 13.80
N LYS A 113 0.22 -0.98 13.63
CA LYS A 113 -1.21 -0.69 13.87
C LYS A 113 -2.09 -1.60 13.03
N LEU A 114 -1.79 -1.74 11.74
CA LEU A 114 -2.54 -2.60 10.83
C LEU A 114 -2.46 -4.08 11.23
N LEU A 115 -1.26 -4.57 11.59
CA LEU A 115 -1.07 -5.94 12.06
C LEU A 115 -1.91 -6.23 13.32
N VAL A 116 -1.84 -5.36 14.33
CA VAL A 116 -2.58 -5.53 15.59
C VAL A 116 -4.09 -5.54 15.35
N VAL A 117 -4.61 -4.59 14.58
CA VAL A 117 -6.05 -4.53 14.27
C VAL A 117 -6.48 -5.74 13.45
N SER A 118 -5.71 -6.15 12.44
CA SER A 118 -6.05 -7.29 11.60
C SER A 118 -6.05 -8.59 12.42
N PHE A 119 -5.06 -8.77 13.30
CA PHE A 119 -4.99 -9.91 14.20
C PHE A 119 -6.16 -9.94 15.18
N ALA A 120 -6.50 -8.80 15.81
CA ALA A 120 -7.61 -8.72 16.74
C ALA A 120 -8.96 -9.06 16.07
N LEU A 121 -9.23 -8.50 14.89
CA LEU A 121 -10.46 -8.80 14.15
C LEU A 121 -10.55 -10.27 13.74
N MET A 122 -9.44 -10.84 13.21
CA MET A 122 -9.40 -12.25 12.84
C MET A 122 -9.56 -13.17 14.07
N LEU A 123 -9.00 -12.80 15.22
CA LEU A 123 -9.16 -13.55 16.46
C LEU A 123 -10.62 -13.57 16.92
N VAL A 124 -11.31 -12.43 16.88
CA VAL A 124 -12.74 -12.35 17.22
C VAL A 124 -13.58 -13.24 16.28
N ILE A 125 -13.30 -13.20 14.98
CA ILE A 125 -13.99 -14.05 14.00
C ILE A 125 -13.71 -15.53 14.27
N ALA A 126 -12.46 -15.90 14.54
CA ALA A 126 -12.10 -17.29 14.83
C ALA A 126 -12.77 -17.81 16.11
N LEU A 127 -12.76 -17.02 17.19
CA LEU A 127 -13.41 -17.38 18.45
C LEU A 127 -14.92 -17.52 18.29
N THR A 128 -15.55 -16.63 17.50
CA THR A 128 -16.98 -16.72 17.22
C THR A 128 -17.31 -17.95 16.39
N ALA A 129 -16.47 -18.30 15.40
CA ALA A 129 -16.64 -19.52 14.62
C ALA A 129 -16.52 -20.78 15.49
N ILE A 130 -15.54 -20.81 16.42
CA ILE A 130 -15.40 -21.90 17.40
C ILE A 130 -16.64 -22.00 18.27
N PHE A 131 -17.15 -20.87 18.77
CA PHE A 131 -18.37 -20.83 19.57
C PHE A 131 -19.59 -21.40 18.82
N ILE A 132 -19.75 -21.05 17.53
CA ILE A 132 -20.81 -21.62 16.67
C ILE A 132 -20.67 -23.15 16.61
N THR A 133 -19.47 -23.67 16.38
CA THR A 133 -19.23 -25.12 16.28
C THR A 133 -19.43 -25.87 17.59
N GLN A 134 -19.26 -25.22 18.73
CA GLN A 134 -19.48 -25.83 20.05
C GLN A 134 -20.94 -25.75 20.51
N THR A 135 -21.71 -24.78 20.01
CA THR A 135 -23.10 -24.56 20.43
C THR A 135 -24.09 -25.38 19.60
N ILE A 136 -23.77 -25.67 18.34
CA ILE A 136 -24.65 -26.40 17.43
C ILE A 136 -24.29 -27.88 17.44
N GLU A 137 -25.20 -28.72 17.95
CA GLU A 137 -24.98 -30.17 18.07
C GLU A 137 -24.80 -30.87 16.72
N SER A 138 -25.54 -30.44 15.70
CA SER A 138 -25.42 -30.98 14.35
C SER A 138 -24.18 -30.43 13.66
N GLU A 139 -23.16 -31.28 13.47
CA GLU A 139 -21.93 -30.91 12.76
C GLU A 139 -22.21 -30.32 11.36
N LEU A 140 -23.14 -30.92 10.61
CA LEU A 140 -23.52 -30.43 9.29
C LEU A 140 -24.08 -29.00 9.38
N THR A 141 -24.97 -28.75 10.34
CA THR A 141 -25.56 -27.42 10.55
C THR A 141 -24.52 -26.41 11.01
N ALA A 142 -23.61 -26.81 11.91
CA ALA A 142 -22.52 -25.99 12.39
C ALA A 142 -21.60 -25.56 11.24
N LEU A 143 -21.25 -26.47 10.33
CA LEU A 143 -20.44 -26.17 9.15
C LEU A 143 -21.18 -25.30 8.15
N SER A 144 -22.47 -25.55 7.91
CA SER A 144 -23.30 -24.76 7.00
C SER A 144 -23.42 -23.29 7.42
N ILE A 145 -23.29 -22.97 8.72
CA ILE A 145 -23.30 -21.60 9.25
C ILE A 145 -21.87 -21.06 9.42
N GLY A 146 -20.96 -21.87 9.96
CA GLY A 146 -19.60 -21.47 10.28
C GLY A 146 -18.78 -21.08 9.06
N ILE A 147 -18.90 -21.81 7.93
CA ILE A 147 -18.14 -21.49 6.72
C ILE A 147 -18.57 -20.13 6.12
N PRO A 148 -19.87 -19.86 5.86
CA PRO A 148 -20.31 -18.53 5.43
C PRO A 148 -19.91 -17.43 6.41
N PHE A 149 -20.01 -17.68 7.71
CA PHE A 149 -19.59 -16.72 8.74
C PHE A 149 -18.11 -16.36 8.61
N LEU A 150 -17.22 -17.34 8.45
CA LEU A 150 -15.79 -17.10 8.24
C LEU A 150 -15.52 -16.32 6.95
N ILE A 151 -16.22 -16.62 5.87
CA ILE A 151 -16.07 -15.91 4.59
C ILE A 151 -16.50 -14.45 4.74
N LEU A 152 -17.68 -14.21 5.31
CA LEU A 152 -18.21 -12.86 5.53
C LEU A 152 -17.34 -12.08 6.53
N GLY A 153 -16.87 -12.73 7.59
CA GLY A 153 -15.93 -12.16 8.55
C GLY A 153 -14.64 -11.73 7.87
N TYR A 154 -14.05 -12.57 7.03
CA TYR A 154 -12.84 -12.22 6.28
C TYR A 154 -13.08 -11.01 5.35
N LEU A 155 -14.20 -10.97 4.63
CA LEU A 155 -14.55 -9.82 3.78
C LEU A 155 -14.69 -8.53 4.61
N LEU A 156 -15.29 -8.62 5.80
CA LEU A 156 -15.40 -7.50 6.72
C LEU A 156 -14.02 -7.01 7.19
N VAL A 157 -13.10 -7.92 7.54
CA VAL A 157 -11.70 -7.57 7.88
C VAL A 157 -11.03 -6.82 6.73
N VAL A 158 -11.18 -7.32 5.50
CA VAL A 158 -10.64 -6.65 4.31
C VAL A 158 -11.23 -5.24 4.17
N LEU A 159 -12.54 -5.05 4.31
CA LEU A 159 -13.16 -3.72 4.19
C LEU A 159 -12.68 -2.76 5.28
N ILE A 160 -12.67 -3.19 6.54
CA ILE A 160 -12.23 -2.36 7.68
C ILE A 160 -10.76 -1.96 7.51
N THR A 161 -9.90 -2.92 7.18
CA THR A 161 -8.47 -2.64 6.98
C THR A 161 -8.22 -1.67 5.83
N ARG A 162 -9.00 -1.71 4.72
CA ARG A 162 -8.92 -0.73 3.63
C ARG A 162 -9.29 0.69 4.06
N LEU A 163 -10.29 0.84 4.93
CA LEU A 163 -10.66 2.15 5.47
C LEU A 163 -9.55 2.72 6.36
N ILE A 164 -8.93 1.87 7.18
CA ILE A 164 -7.81 2.25 8.03
C ILE A 164 -6.59 2.64 7.20
N THR A 165 -6.21 1.86 6.17
CA THR A 165 -5.05 2.20 5.34
C THR A 165 -5.24 3.53 4.61
N LYS A 166 -6.45 3.86 4.16
CA LYS A 166 -6.74 5.17 3.55
C LYS A 166 -6.50 6.34 4.51
N ARG A 167 -6.76 6.17 5.81
CA ARG A 167 -6.44 7.18 6.83
C ARG A 167 -4.93 7.32 7.02
N PHE A 168 -4.21 6.20 7.01
CA PHE A 168 -2.75 6.20 7.09
C PHE A 168 -2.08 6.94 5.93
N GLU A 169 -2.63 6.85 4.73
CA GLU A 169 -2.17 7.64 3.57
C GLU A 169 -2.34 9.13 3.80
N ILE A 170 -3.49 9.56 4.34
CA ILE A 170 -3.74 10.98 4.67
C ILE A 170 -2.78 11.48 5.76
N GLU A 171 -2.56 10.68 6.81
CA GLU A 171 -1.57 11.01 7.86
C GLU A 171 -0.16 11.18 7.27
N ALA A 172 0.23 10.30 6.34
CA ALA A 172 1.51 10.37 5.66
C ALA A 172 1.61 11.62 4.76
N ASP A 173 0.58 11.90 3.96
CA ASP A 173 0.49 13.07 3.09
C ASP A 173 0.59 14.39 3.88
N CYS A 174 -0.11 14.48 5.01
CA CYS A 174 -0.04 15.66 5.88
C CYS A 174 1.34 15.83 6.52
N LEU A 175 2.05 14.75 6.86
CA LEU A 175 3.42 14.86 7.32
C LEU A 175 4.33 15.44 6.23
N VAL A 176 4.18 15.02 4.99
CA VAL A 176 4.94 15.58 3.86
C VAL A 176 4.64 17.08 3.72
N ALA A 177 3.36 17.47 3.74
CA ALA A 177 2.94 18.86 3.66
C ALA A 177 3.54 19.74 4.79
N SER A 178 3.71 19.17 5.99
CA SER A 178 4.32 19.85 7.14
C SER A 178 5.84 20.05 7.02
N LYS A 179 6.51 19.27 6.17
CA LYS A 179 7.99 19.21 6.09
C LYS A 179 8.56 19.79 4.80
N LEU A 180 7.77 19.89 3.74
CA LEU A 180 8.18 20.55 2.52
C LEU A 180 8.04 22.07 2.65
N GLU A 181 8.98 22.79 2.03
CA GLU A 181 8.90 24.24 1.89
C GLU A 181 7.79 24.64 0.90
N ASN A 182 7.65 23.86 -0.18
CA ASN A 182 6.65 24.10 -1.22
C ASN A 182 5.73 22.86 -1.40
N PRO A 183 4.51 22.87 -0.83
CA PRO A 183 3.52 21.79 -0.98
C PRO A 183 3.12 21.52 -2.44
N ASN A 184 3.22 22.51 -3.34
CA ASN A 184 2.88 22.32 -4.76
C ASN A 184 3.77 21.30 -5.44
N LEU A 185 5.04 21.18 -5.02
CA LEU A 185 5.94 20.14 -5.52
C LEU A 185 5.37 18.74 -5.28
N TYR A 186 4.77 18.52 -4.10
CA TYR A 186 4.17 17.24 -3.76
C TYR A 186 2.87 16.98 -4.53
N ILE A 187 2.05 18.02 -4.72
CA ILE A 187 0.81 17.94 -5.51
C ILE A 187 1.11 17.54 -6.96
N GLU A 188 2.10 18.19 -7.58
CA GLU A 188 2.50 17.86 -8.95
C GLU A 188 3.11 16.45 -9.04
N LEU A 189 3.90 16.04 -8.04
CA LEU A 189 4.39 14.67 -7.93
C LEU A 189 3.25 13.64 -7.86
N LEU A 190 2.21 13.88 -7.06
CA LEU A 190 1.04 12.98 -6.96
C LEU A 190 0.31 12.86 -8.31
N LYS A 191 0.15 13.97 -9.04
CA LYS A 191 -0.42 13.97 -10.40
C LYS A 191 0.47 13.22 -11.38
N LYS A 192 1.78 13.42 -11.31
CA LYS A 192 2.79 12.73 -12.15
C LYS A 192 2.70 11.22 -11.98
N ILE A 193 2.67 10.73 -10.73
CA ILE A 193 2.53 9.30 -10.43
C ILE A 193 1.18 8.76 -10.91
N LYS A 194 0.08 9.50 -10.71
CA LYS A 194 -1.26 9.15 -11.21
C LYS A 194 -1.28 8.99 -12.73
N ASN A 195 -0.64 9.90 -13.47
CA ASN A 195 -0.60 9.84 -14.93
C ASN A 195 0.14 8.60 -15.45
N ILE A 196 1.15 8.13 -14.72
CA ILE A 196 1.95 6.95 -15.11
C ILE A 196 1.24 5.65 -14.74
N ASN A 197 0.74 5.55 -13.51
CA ASN A 197 0.16 4.30 -13.00
C ASN A 197 -1.32 4.14 -13.36
N GLY A 198 -1.99 5.22 -13.75
CA GLY A 198 -3.44 5.30 -13.80
C GLY A 198 -4.08 5.34 -12.41
N GLU A 199 -5.41 5.33 -12.37
CA GLU A 199 -6.18 5.41 -11.12
C GLU A 199 -7.38 4.46 -11.14
N ILE A 200 -7.65 3.83 -10.00
CA ILE A 200 -8.83 2.97 -9.82
C ILE A 200 -10.07 3.87 -9.68
N ARG A 201 -11.13 3.58 -10.45
CA ARG A 201 -12.40 4.34 -10.44
C ARG A 201 -13.60 3.49 -10.05
N GLY A 202 -14.68 4.17 -9.65
CA GLY A 202 -15.98 3.56 -9.32
C GLY A 202 -15.97 2.71 -8.04
N TRP A 203 -16.82 1.69 -7.99
CA TRP A 203 -16.97 0.81 -6.80
C TRP A 203 -15.66 0.13 -6.38
N ARG A 204 -14.72 -0.07 -7.31
CA ARG A 204 -13.41 -0.70 -7.03
C ARG A 204 -12.52 0.14 -6.10
N THR A 205 -12.80 1.43 -5.96
CA THR A 205 -12.09 2.31 -5.01
C THR A 205 -12.25 1.84 -3.57
N LEU A 206 -13.34 1.13 -3.24
CA LEU A 206 -13.55 0.54 -1.91
C LEU A 206 -12.44 -0.46 -1.55
N LEU A 207 -11.92 -1.18 -2.55
CA LEU A 207 -10.86 -2.18 -2.37
C LEU A 207 -9.45 -1.61 -2.61
N SER A 208 -9.33 -0.34 -3.00
CA SER A 208 -8.05 0.33 -3.19
C SER A 208 -7.34 0.56 -1.85
N PRO A 209 -6.02 0.26 -1.74
CA PRO A 209 -5.24 0.60 -0.55
C PRO A 209 -5.11 2.12 -0.35
N HIS A 210 -5.10 2.90 -1.44
CA HIS A 210 -4.93 4.35 -1.42
C HIS A 210 -6.27 5.07 -1.70
N PRO A 211 -6.50 6.26 -1.10
CA PRO A 211 -7.52 7.19 -1.56
C PRO A 211 -7.26 7.61 -3.02
N SER A 212 -8.26 8.21 -3.68
CA SER A 212 -8.01 8.85 -4.98
C SER A 212 -7.00 9.99 -4.83
N THR A 213 -6.25 10.26 -5.88
CA THR A 213 -5.26 11.33 -5.92
C THR A 213 -5.90 12.68 -5.62
N ASP A 214 -7.13 12.90 -6.07
CA ASP A 214 -7.84 14.17 -5.85
C ASP A 214 -8.17 14.36 -4.35
N ILE A 215 -8.53 13.28 -3.65
CA ILE A 215 -8.71 13.31 -2.18
C ILE A 215 -7.37 13.58 -1.50
N ARG A 216 -6.30 12.90 -1.91
CA ARG A 216 -4.96 13.11 -1.34
C ARG A 216 -4.51 14.57 -1.48
N ILE A 217 -4.66 15.15 -2.67
CA ILE A 217 -4.34 16.56 -2.95
C ILE A 217 -5.15 17.50 -2.04
N ALA A 218 -6.46 17.27 -1.90
CA ALA A 218 -7.30 18.10 -1.02
C ALA A 218 -6.80 18.10 0.43
N TYR A 219 -6.38 16.94 0.95
CA TYR A 219 -5.80 16.85 2.30
C TYR A 219 -4.40 17.46 2.39
N VAL A 220 -3.56 17.34 1.37
CA VAL A 220 -2.25 18.02 1.32
C VAL A 220 -2.43 19.54 1.43
N ILE A 221 -3.35 20.11 0.64
CA ILE A 221 -3.66 21.55 0.68
C ILE A 221 -4.14 21.96 2.06
N LYS A 222 -5.15 21.26 2.59
CA LYS A 222 -5.70 21.53 3.93
C LYS A 222 -4.61 21.48 5.01
N CYS A 223 -3.81 20.43 5.02
CA CYS A 223 -2.75 20.27 6.00
C CYS A 223 -1.67 21.35 5.87
N ALA A 224 -1.29 21.74 4.64
CA ALA A 224 -0.34 22.83 4.44
C ALA A 224 -0.86 24.17 5.00
N GLU A 225 -2.14 24.50 4.78
CA GLU A 225 -2.79 25.70 5.32
C GLU A 225 -2.87 25.66 6.86
N ASP A 226 -3.17 24.50 7.43
CA ASP A 226 -3.22 24.35 8.89
C ASP A 226 -1.81 24.61 9.48
N PHE A 227 -0.75 24.06 8.86
CA PHE A 227 0.63 24.27 9.33
C PHE A 227 1.17 25.69 9.12
N SER A 228 0.72 26.42 8.10
CA SER A 228 1.13 27.82 7.93
C SER A 228 0.57 28.70 9.06
N ARG A 229 -0.69 28.47 9.47
CA ARG A 229 -1.31 29.21 10.59
C ARG A 229 -0.63 29.01 11.94
N TYR A 230 0.08 27.90 12.16
CA TYR A 230 0.82 27.65 13.40
C TYR A 230 2.25 28.23 13.40
N ARG A 231 2.73 28.75 12.26
CA ARG A 231 4.06 29.38 12.14
C ARG A 231 4.01 30.91 12.18
N GLU A 232 2.82 31.49 12.09
CA GLU A 232 2.54 32.92 12.31
C GLU A 232 2.23 33.18 13.79
#